data_AF-A0A9D9APP6-F1
#
_entry.id   AF-A0A9D9APP6-F1
#
_cell.length_a   1.000
_cell.length_b   1.000
_cell.length_c   1.000
_cell.angle_alpha   90.00
_cell.angle_beta   90.00
_cell.angle_gamma   90.00
#
_symmetry.space_group_name_H-M   'P 1'
#
loop_
_entity.id
_entity.type
_entity.pdbx_description
1 polymer ?
#
loop_
_entity_poly.entity_id
_entity_poly.type
_entity_poly.pdbx_seq_one_letter_code
_entity_poly.pdbx_strand_id
1 'polypeptide(L)'
;MVHLVVDRGVSVAQAARDLDLHQTVLRRWIQQYRDQAEEAFPGQGKLTPADDEVRRLKREVARLKAERDILKKAAAYFARDPL
;
A
#
# COMPACT_ATOMS: atom_id res chain seq x y z
N MET A 1 10.25 6.81 -17.03
CA MET A 1 11.08 7.83 -16.34
C MET A 1 12.41 7.29 -15.83
N VAL A 2 12.49 6.09 -15.23
CA VAL A 2 13.75 5.55 -14.66
C VAL A 2 14.72 4.96 -15.72
N HIS A 3 14.22 4.56 -16.90
CA HIS A 3 15.04 4.04 -18.01
C HIS A 3 16.15 5.00 -18.48
N LEU A 4 15.99 6.33 -18.33
CA LEU A 4 17.03 7.29 -18.72
C LEU A 4 18.31 7.18 -17.88
N VAL A 5 18.20 6.83 -16.60
CA VAL A 5 19.35 6.66 -15.70
C VAL A 5 19.93 5.25 -15.81
N VAL A 6 19.08 4.25 -16.03
CA VAL A 6 19.47 2.83 -16.06
C VAL A 6 20.06 2.43 -17.42
N ASP A 7 19.52 2.93 -18.54
CA ASP A 7 19.94 2.49 -19.88
C ASP A 7 21.01 3.37 -20.52
N ARG A 8 21.09 4.66 -20.16
CA ARG A 8 21.99 5.62 -20.82
C ARG A 8 23.24 6.00 -20.02
N GLY A 9 23.46 5.40 -18.84
CA GLY A 9 24.66 5.64 -18.01
C GLY A 9 24.77 7.08 -17.47
N VAL A 10 23.67 7.84 -17.47
CA VAL A 10 23.67 9.24 -17.06
C VAL A 10 23.63 9.34 -15.53
N SER A 11 24.46 10.21 -14.93
CA SER A 11 24.48 10.38 -13.47
C SER A 11 23.13 10.88 -12.93
N VAL A 12 22.77 10.45 -11.72
CA VAL A 12 21.53 10.85 -11.04
C VAL A 12 21.38 12.38 -10.95
N ALA A 13 22.47 13.12 -10.80
CA ALA A 13 22.47 14.57 -10.73
C ALA A 13 22.12 15.24 -12.07
N GLN A 14 22.47 14.62 -13.19
CA GLN A 14 22.13 15.13 -14.51
C GLN A 14 20.68 14.80 -14.86
N ALA A 15 20.24 13.56 -14.64
CA ALA A 15 18.85 13.18 -14.88
C ALA A 15 17.85 13.94 -14.00
N ALA A 16 18.24 14.30 -12.77
CA ALA A 16 17.44 15.16 -11.90
C ALA A 16 17.25 16.56 -12.50
N ARG A 17 18.31 17.13 -13.09
CA ARG A 17 18.25 18.45 -13.76
C ARG A 17 17.43 18.39 -15.05
N ASP A 18 17.60 17.35 -15.84
CA ASP A 18 16.90 17.18 -17.13
C ASP A 18 15.39 16.95 -16.95
N LEU A 19 14.98 16.37 -15.81
CA LEU A 19 13.58 16.09 -15.48
C LEU A 19 12.95 17.17 -14.57
N ASP A 20 13.72 18.19 -14.18
CA ASP A 20 13.33 19.20 -13.18
C ASP A 20 12.80 18.58 -11.87
N LEU A 21 13.53 17.57 -11.38
CA LEU A 21 13.21 16.82 -10.17
C LEU A 21 14.31 16.95 -9.14
N HIS A 22 13.93 16.96 -7.86
CA HIS A 22 14.92 16.93 -6.79
C HIS A 22 15.67 15.58 -6.75
N GLN A 23 16.99 15.59 -6.58
CA GLN A 23 17.83 14.38 -6.65
C GLN A 23 17.40 13.29 -5.67
N THR A 24 16.88 13.64 -4.49
CA THR A 24 16.37 12.69 -3.49
C THR A 24 15.15 11.92 -3.99
N VAL A 25 14.26 12.56 -4.75
CA VAL A 25 13.08 11.92 -5.37
C VAL A 25 13.55 10.91 -6.40
N LEU A 26 14.50 11.30 -7.25
CA LEU A 26 15.03 10.42 -8.28
C LEU A 26 15.80 9.22 -7.70
N ARG A 27 16.60 9.42 -6.64
CA ARG A 27 17.26 8.32 -5.90
C ARG A 27 16.26 7.34 -5.31
N ARG A 28 15.18 7.84 -4.71
CA ARG A 28 14.11 7.01 -4.16
C ARG A 28 13.45 6.16 -5.25
N TRP A 29 13.15 6.75 -6.40
CA TRP A 29 12.56 6.03 -7.52
C TRP A 29 13.51 5.00 -8.14
N ILE A 30 14.81 5.28 -8.24
CA ILE A 30 15.80 4.30 -8.68
C ILE A 30 15.89 3.13 -7.71
N GLN A 31 15.86 3.39 -6.40
CA GLN A 31 15.88 2.35 -5.38
C GLN A 31 14.61 1.50 -5.44
N GLN A 32 13.43 2.14 -5.52
CA GLN A 32 12.15 1.45 -5.70
C GLN A 32 12.10 0.62 -6.99
N TYR A 33 12.66 1.13 -8.09
CA TYR A 33 12.74 0.38 -9.34
C TYR A 33 13.69 -0.83 -9.26
N ARG A 34 14.80 -0.71 -8.51
CA ARG A 34 15.74 -1.83 -8.29
C ARG A 34 15.19 -2.89 -7.35
N ASP A 35 14.49 -2.48 -6.30
CA ASP A 35 13.95 -3.39 -5.30
C ASP A 35 12.62 -4.01 -5.74
N GLN A 36 11.87 -3.34 -6.63
CA GLN A 36 10.50 -3.70 -7.01
C GLN A 36 10.23 -3.45 -8.50
N ALA A 37 11.07 -4.00 -9.39
CA ALA A 37 10.93 -3.79 -10.84
C ALA A 37 9.54 -4.11 -11.41
N GLU A 38 8.77 -5.02 -10.79
CA GLU A 38 7.39 -5.33 -11.20
C GLU A 38 6.30 -4.51 -10.48
N GLU A 39 6.56 -3.94 -9.30
CA GLU A 39 5.54 -3.26 -8.47
C GLU A 39 5.76 -1.74 -8.33
N ALA A 40 6.85 -1.19 -8.87
CA ALA A 40 7.24 0.21 -8.62
C ALA A 40 6.29 1.27 -9.23
N PHE A 41 5.40 0.89 -10.15
CA PHE A 41 4.44 1.82 -10.76
C PHE A 41 3.06 1.17 -11.00
N PRO A 42 2.27 0.90 -9.95
CA PRO A 42 0.85 0.68 -10.17
C PRO A 42 0.28 2.07 -10.43
N GLY A 43 -0.12 2.34 -11.68
CA GLY A 43 -0.69 3.63 -12.09
C GLY A 43 -1.76 4.15 -11.13
N GLN A 44 -1.93 5.47 -11.09
CA GLN A 44 -2.82 6.23 -10.19
C GLN A 44 -4.01 5.42 -9.67
N GLY A 45 -3.93 4.98 -8.41
CA GLY A 45 -5.05 4.38 -7.68
C GLY A 45 -5.07 2.86 -7.58
N LYS A 46 -4.13 2.12 -8.18
CA LYS A 46 -3.97 0.68 -7.91
C LYS A 46 -3.08 0.49 -6.68
N LEU A 47 -3.65 -0.09 -5.63
CA LEU A 47 -2.89 -0.56 -4.46
C LEU A 47 -1.96 -1.69 -4.92
N THR A 48 -0.81 -1.83 -4.27
CA THR A 48 0.02 -3.03 -4.49
C THR A 48 -0.81 -4.26 -4.09
N PRO A 49 -0.53 -5.46 -4.66
CA PRO A 49 -1.22 -6.68 -4.24
C PRO A 49 -1.18 -6.90 -2.72
N ALA A 50 -0.06 -6.54 -2.08
CA ALA A 50 0.10 -6.55 -0.64
C ALA A 50 -0.83 -5.55 0.08
N ASP A 51 -0.93 -4.32 -0.41
CA ASP A 51 -1.80 -3.30 0.18
C ASP A 51 -3.29 -3.62 -0.01
N ASP A 52 -3.68 -4.21 -1.14
CA ASP A 52 -5.03 -4.69 -1.40
C ASP A 52 -5.41 -5.83 -0.44
N GLU A 53 -4.49 -6.76 -0.22
CA GLU A 53 -4.66 -7.84 0.76
C GLU A 53 -4.84 -7.29 2.18
N VAL A 54 -3.99 -6.34 2.59
CA VAL A 54 -4.10 -5.66 3.89
C VAL A 54 -5.46 -4.96 4.02
N ARG A 55 -5.94 -4.31 2.96
CA ARG A 55 -7.25 -3.64 2.95
C ARG A 55 -8.40 -4.65 3.07
N ARG A 56 -8.32 -5.79 2.36
CA ARG A 56 -9.30 -6.88 2.45
C ARG A 56 -9.37 -7.43 3.87
N LEU A 57 -8.22 -7.78 4.44
CA LEU A 57 -8.11 -8.32 5.79
C LEU A 57 -8.64 -7.34 6.85
N LYS A 58 -8.32 -6.04 6.72
CA LYS A 58 -8.86 -5.01 7.63
C LYS A 58 -10.39 -4.95 7.60
N ARG A 59 -11.02 -5.08 6.43
CA ARG A 59 -12.48 -5.10 6.30
C ARG A 59 -13.08 -6.36 6.93
N GLU A 60 -12.46 -7.52 6.70
CA GLU A 60 -12.92 -8.79 7.26
C GLU A 60 -12.83 -8.79 8.79
N VAL A 61 -11.72 -8.31 9.35
CA VAL A 61 -11.56 -8.15 10.81
C VAL A 61 -12.61 -7.20 11.39
N ALA A 62 -12.92 -6.09 10.71
CA ALA A 62 -13.96 -5.17 11.15
C ALA A 62 -15.34 -5.83 11.18
N ARG A 63 -15.68 -6.58 10.14
CA ARG A 63 -16.94 -7.34 10.05
C ARG A 63 -17.05 -8.39 11.16
N LEU A 64 -16.02 -9.23 11.32
CA LEU A 64 -16.01 -10.28 12.35
C LEU A 64 -16.11 -9.71 13.77
N LYS A 65 -15.47 -8.56 14.04
CA LYS A 65 -15.60 -7.86 15.32
C LYS A 65 -17.04 -7.40 15.56
N ALA A 66 -17.69 -6.83 14.56
CA ALA A 66 -19.08 -6.39 14.67
C ALA A 66 -20.03 -7.57 14.92
N GLU A 67 -19.90 -8.67 14.17
CA GLU A 67 -20.70 -9.88 14.36
C GLU A 67 -20.52 -10.46 15.77
N ARG A 68 -19.27 -10.60 16.23
CA ARG A 68 -18.97 -11.03 17.60
C ARG A 68 -19.63 -10.14 18.65
N ASP A 69 -19.59 -8.81 18.45
CA ASP A 69 -20.14 -7.86 19.42
C ASP A 69 -21.66 -7.90 19.48
N ILE A 70 -22.33 -8.13 18.34
CA ILE A 70 -23.77 -8.38 18.31
C ILE A 70 -24.11 -9.65 19.09
N LEU A 71 -23.40 -10.75 18.83
CA LEU A 71 -23.63 -12.02 19.54
C LEU A 71 -23.39 -11.90 21.04
N LYS A 72 -22.34 -11.18 21.45
CA LYS A 72 -22.08 -10.91 22.87
C LYS A 72 -23.18 -10.10 23.52
N LYS A 73 -23.70 -9.07 22.83
CA LYS A 73 -24.82 -8.27 23.33
C LYS A 73 -26.09 -9.09 23.46
N ALA A 74 -26.39 -9.93 22.46
CA ALA A 74 -27.54 -10.84 22.51
C ALA A 74 -27.42 -11.82 23.67
N ALA A 75 -26.27 -12.50 23.81
CA ALA A 75 -26.03 -13.41 24.94
C ALA A 75 -26.17 -12.71 26.30
N ALA A 76 -25.65 -11.49 26.44
CA ALA A 76 -25.79 -10.70 27.66
C ALA A 76 -27.24 -10.28 27.95
N TYR A 77 -28.04 -10.00 26.91
CA TYR A 77 -29.46 -9.72 27.05
C TYR A 77 -30.23 -10.95 27.55
N PHE A 78 -30.06 -12.10 26.89
CA PHE A 78 -30.72 -13.35 27.29
C PHE A 78 -30.25 -13.90 28.64
N ALA A 79 -29.04 -13.58 29.08
CA ALA A 79 -28.57 -13.96 30.42
C ALA A 79 -29.15 -13.07 31.54
N ARG A 80 -29.69 -11.89 31.21
CA ARG A 80 -30.26 -10.93 32.17
C ARG A 80 -31.78 -11.08 32.33
N ASP A 81 -32.48 -11.49 31.28
CA ASP A 81 -33.89 -11.87 31.33
C ASP A 81 -34.00 -13.40 31.11
N PRO A 82 -34.04 -14.20 32.19
CA PRO A 82 -34.42 -15.60 32.04
C PRO A 82 -35.89 -15.65 31.61
N LEU A 83 -36.17 -16.39 30.53
CA LEU A 83 -37.54 -16.80 30.17
C LEU A 83 -38.26 -17.47 31.35
#